data_AF-A0A378G0A0-F1
#
_entry.id   AF-A0A378G0A0-F1
#
_cell.length_a   1.000
_cell.length_b   1.000
_cell.length_c   1.000
_cell.angle_alpha   90.00
_cell.angle_beta   90.00
_cell.angle_gamma   90.00
#
_symmetry.space_group_name_H-M   'P 1'
#
loop_
_entity.id
_entity.type
_entity.pdbx_description
1 polymer ?
#
loop_
_entity_poly.entity_id
_entity_poly.type
_entity_poly.pdbx_seq_one_letter_code
_entity_poly.pdbx_strand_id
1 'polypeptide(L)'
;MTPKKFSLIPGNISRFFILMVIVLLATMGVMIQSAVNAWLKEKSYQVVDVSHALHQRIDAWRYATWQIYDNIAATSVNTASGGLQETRLKQDVYYLEKPRRKTEALIFGSHDSSTLEMTQKMSDYLDILWGAETIPWSMYYLNGLDNSLILVSTLPLKDLSSSFKESTISSVVESRRAEMLLQANTLDERETFSPLRHLAWQNAHYFTLRTTFNQPGHLATVVAFDLPINDLIPPGMTIDSFRIEPDPSQNLATTPDKESADHIGITFNGMQIDIATDISTTGMQLLWTVPMSTMLLESMQNILLPLLLNIGLLALALFGFTTFRHYKGRSHSSGAGLPSAANSELRLLRAINEEIVSLLPLGLLVHDQEANRTVISNPIADHLLPHLNLQNITNMADQHQGVIQATVNNEQYEIRQYRSQVAPRTQILIIRDQDREVLVNKKLKQAQRLYEKNQQGRAAFMQHIGSALKQPALTLAAEAAALSSTENRTLAQHADELVKLIDDIQLANLLEAMPGKPTRRCSRCRSLLTTSCRKCCRR
;
A
#
# COMPACT_ATOMS: atom_id res chain seq x y z
N MET A 1 -0.91 -16.71 34.95
CA MET A 1 -0.71 -15.92 33.72
C MET A 1 -0.67 -16.86 32.53
N THR A 2 -1.82 -17.08 31.89
CA THR A 2 -1.88 -17.85 30.64
C THR A 2 -1.60 -16.89 29.48
N PRO A 3 -0.66 -17.21 28.57
CA PRO A 3 -0.44 -16.40 27.39
C PRO A 3 -1.70 -16.51 26.53
N LYS A 4 -2.46 -15.41 26.38
CA LYS A 4 -3.50 -15.30 25.36
C LYS A 4 -2.81 -15.42 24.00
N LYS A 5 -2.72 -16.64 23.49
CA LYS A 5 -2.42 -16.90 22.09
C LYS A 5 -3.49 -16.17 21.28
N PHE A 6 -3.07 -15.16 20.51
CA PHE A 6 -3.91 -14.54 19.48
C PHE A 6 -4.28 -15.64 18.49
N SER A 7 -5.40 -16.33 18.74
CA SER A 7 -5.97 -17.24 17.76
C SER A 7 -6.48 -16.36 16.61
N LEU A 8 -5.78 -16.43 15.49
CA LEU A 8 -6.14 -15.88 14.19
C LEU A 8 -7.41 -16.58 13.69
N ILE A 9 -8.55 -16.31 14.32
CA ILE A 9 -9.85 -16.76 13.83
C ILE A 9 -10.09 -16.02 12.50
N PRO A 10 -10.47 -16.70 11.41
CA PRO A 10 -10.63 -16.11 10.08
C PRO A 10 -11.59 -14.91 9.99
N GLY A 11 -12.47 -14.72 10.98
CA GLY A 11 -13.35 -13.54 11.08
C GLY A 11 -12.68 -12.27 11.65
N ASN A 12 -11.61 -12.42 12.42
CA ASN A 12 -10.87 -11.27 12.97
C ASN A 12 -9.92 -10.69 11.91
N ILE A 13 -9.32 -11.51 11.05
CA ILE A 13 -8.41 -11.08 9.97
C ILE A 13 -9.11 -10.14 8.98
N SER A 14 -10.32 -10.47 8.52
CA SER A 14 -11.08 -9.61 7.61
C SER A 14 -11.45 -8.25 8.22
N ARG A 15 -11.65 -8.20 9.56
CA ARG A 15 -11.90 -6.93 10.27
C ARG A 15 -10.65 -6.05 10.32
N PHE A 16 -9.46 -6.64 10.47
CA PHE A 16 -8.21 -5.90 10.38
C PHE A 16 -7.97 -5.33 8.99
N PHE A 17 -8.28 -6.07 7.92
CA PHE A 17 -8.19 -5.54 6.55
C PHE A 17 -9.19 -4.40 6.29
N ILE A 18 -10.43 -4.49 6.79
CA ILE A 18 -11.40 -3.39 6.69
C ILE A 18 -10.89 -2.16 7.44
N LEU A 19 -10.38 -2.33 8.65
CA LEU A 19 -9.83 -1.23 9.44
C LEU A 19 -8.62 -0.61 8.72
N MET A 20 -7.72 -1.42 8.18
CA MET A 20 -6.57 -0.97 7.39
C MET A 20 -7.00 -0.18 6.14
N VAL A 21 -8.03 -0.63 5.41
CA VAL A 21 -8.58 0.11 4.26
C VAL A 21 -9.16 1.47 4.71
N ILE A 22 -9.91 1.52 5.81
CA ILE A 22 -10.46 2.77 6.35
C ILE A 22 -9.32 3.73 6.75
N VAL A 23 -8.30 3.23 7.43
CA VAL A 23 -7.12 4.02 7.82
C VAL A 23 -6.39 4.54 6.58
N LEU A 24 -6.21 3.72 5.55
CA LEU A 24 -5.56 4.15 4.30
C LEU A 24 -6.36 5.25 3.59
N LEU A 25 -7.69 5.11 3.50
CA LEU A 25 -8.55 6.16 2.95
C LEU A 25 -8.49 7.45 3.78
N ALA A 26 -8.48 7.35 5.11
CA ALA A 26 -8.33 8.52 5.98
C ALA A 26 -6.96 9.20 5.78
N THR A 27 -5.89 8.42 5.71
CA THR A 27 -4.54 8.97 5.43
C THR A 27 -4.47 9.63 4.05
N MET A 28 -5.17 9.09 3.04
CA MET A 28 -5.25 9.71 1.72
C MET A 28 -5.93 11.08 1.78
N GLY A 29 -7.05 11.20 2.50
CA GLY A 29 -7.73 12.49 2.71
C GLY A 29 -6.84 13.50 3.43
N VAL A 30 -6.16 13.08 4.51
CA VAL A 30 -5.24 13.95 5.27
C VAL A 30 -4.05 14.39 4.42
N MET A 31 -3.48 13.51 3.59
CA MET A 31 -2.39 13.88 2.68
C MET A 31 -2.82 14.93 1.66
N ILE A 32 -4.01 14.78 1.05
CA ILE A 32 -4.52 15.76 0.08
C ILE A 32 -4.76 17.11 0.77
N GLN A 33 -5.42 17.12 1.92
CA GLN A 33 -5.66 18.34 2.69
C GLN A 33 -4.34 19.01 3.10
N SER A 34 -3.35 18.22 3.55
CA SER A 34 -2.03 18.72 3.92
C SER A 34 -1.28 19.31 2.74
N ALA A 35 -1.37 18.70 1.55
CA ALA A 35 -0.73 19.19 0.33
C ALA A 35 -1.29 20.54 -0.10
N VAL A 36 -2.62 20.63 -0.13
CA VAL A 36 -3.33 21.87 -0.46
C VAL A 36 -2.98 22.98 0.52
N ASN A 37 -2.99 22.69 1.82
CA ASN A 37 -2.69 23.69 2.84
C ASN A 37 -1.22 24.13 2.79
N ALA A 38 -0.29 23.20 2.54
CA ALA A 38 1.12 23.53 2.35
C ALA A 38 1.32 24.45 1.13
N TRP A 39 0.67 24.12 0.00
CA TRP A 39 0.72 24.94 -1.21
C TRP A 39 0.15 26.35 -0.98
N LEU A 40 -1.04 26.45 -0.37
CA LEU A 40 -1.66 27.74 -0.06
C LEU A 40 -0.76 28.60 0.83
N LYS A 41 -0.16 27.98 1.85
CA LYS A 41 0.74 28.67 2.78
C LYS A 41 2.02 29.14 2.09
N GLU A 42 2.63 28.28 1.27
CA GLU A 42 3.84 28.61 0.51
C GLU A 42 3.60 29.77 -0.46
N LYS A 43 2.52 29.71 -1.26
CA LYS A 43 2.18 30.78 -2.21
C LYS A 43 1.78 32.07 -1.52
N SER A 44 1.04 31.98 -0.41
CA SER A 44 0.69 33.13 0.41
C SER A 44 1.92 33.87 0.94
N TYR A 45 2.93 33.16 1.45
CA TYR A 45 4.18 33.81 1.88
C TYR A 45 4.92 34.45 0.71
N GLN A 46 4.97 33.80 -0.45
CA GLN A 46 5.57 34.39 -1.65
C GLN A 46 4.86 35.69 -2.07
N VAL A 47 3.53 35.76 -2.00
CA VAL A 47 2.78 37.00 -2.31
C VAL A 47 3.06 38.09 -1.27
N VAL A 48 3.14 37.75 0.01
CA VAL A 48 3.53 38.70 1.08
C VAL A 48 4.94 39.25 0.86
N ASP A 49 5.91 38.39 0.51
CA ASP A 49 7.27 38.82 0.21
C ASP A 49 7.32 39.79 -0.98
N VAL A 50 6.51 39.54 -2.02
CA VAL A 50 6.34 40.45 -3.16
C VAL A 50 5.75 41.78 -2.71
N SER A 51 4.74 41.76 -1.83
CA SER A 51 4.11 42.98 -1.28
C SER A 51 5.14 43.82 -0.52
N HIS A 52 5.95 43.20 0.35
CA HIS A 52 7.01 43.90 1.09
C HIS A 52 8.08 44.49 0.16
N ALA A 53 8.52 43.74 -0.85
CA ALA A 53 9.50 44.23 -1.82
C ALA A 53 8.94 45.38 -2.68
N LEU A 54 7.66 45.30 -3.05
CA LEU A 54 6.96 46.35 -3.78
C LEU A 54 6.78 47.60 -2.91
N HIS A 55 6.45 47.44 -1.62
CA HIS A 55 6.38 48.54 -0.66
C HIS A 55 7.74 49.25 -0.51
N GLN A 56 8.82 48.50 -0.29
CA GLN A 56 10.17 49.06 -0.18
C GLN A 56 10.57 49.83 -1.45
N ARG A 57 10.20 49.30 -2.63
CA ARG A 57 10.40 49.99 -3.89
C ARG A 57 9.60 51.28 -3.94
N ILE A 58 8.31 51.25 -3.67
CA ILE A 58 7.45 52.45 -3.67
C ILE A 58 8.04 53.54 -2.76
N ASP A 59 8.52 53.19 -1.57
CA ASP A 59 9.10 54.17 -0.65
C ASP A 59 10.41 54.77 -1.17
N ALA A 60 11.27 53.97 -1.83
CA ALA A 60 12.48 54.47 -2.47
C ALA A 60 12.16 55.50 -3.57
N TRP A 61 11.15 55.23 -4.40
CA TRP A 61 10.72 56.14 -5.46
C TRP A 61 9.95 57.35 -4.91
N ARG A 62 9.10 57.18 -3.89
CA ARG A 62 8.42 58.27 -3.18
C ARG A 62 9.44 59.25 -2.61
N TYR A 63 10.49 58.75 -1.96
CA TYR A 63 11.60 59.57 -1.47
C TYR A 63 12.29 60.35 -2.59
N ALA A 64 12.63 59.68 -3.69
CA ALA A 64 13.27 60.33 -4.83
C ALA A 64 12.38 61.38 -5.52
N THR A 65 11.08 61.12 -5.65
CA THR A 65 10.10 62.08 -6.19
C THR A 65 10.10 63.38 -5.37
N TRP A 66 10.09 63.26 -4.05
CA TRP A 66 10.21 64.41 -3.15
C TRP A 66 11.54 65.15 -3.32
N GLN A 67 12.66 64.44 -3.43
CA GLN A 67 13.97 65.06 -3.65
C GLN A 67 14.05 65.81 -4.99
N ILE A 68 13.50 65.24 -6.06
CA ILE A 68 13.49 65.87 -7.38
C ILE A 68 12.63 67.13 -7.39
N TYR A 69 11.46 67.09 -6.74
CA TYR A 69 10.60 68.26 -6.67
C TYR A 69 11.21 69.37 -5.78
N ASP A 70 11.65 69.05 -4.57
CA ASP A 70 12.10 70.05 -3.59
C ASP A 70 13.48 70.64 -3.93
N ASN A 71 14.44 69.79 -4.33
CA ASN A 71 15.84 70.23 -4.51
C ASN A 71 16.21 70.58 -5.96
N ILE A 72 15.46 70.10 -6.95
CA ILE A 72 15.82 70.27 -8.37
C ILE A 72 14.84 71.20 -9.07
N ALA A 73 13.53 70.97 -8.92
CA ALA A 73 12.51 71.82 -9.54
C ALA A 73 12.45 73.20 -8.88
N ALA A 74 12.34 73.26 -7.54
CA ALA A 74 12.14 74.53 -6.83
C ALA A 74 13.38 75.45 -6.81
N THR A 75 14.59 74.90 -7.00
CA THR A 75 15.86 75.67 -6.94
C THR A 75 16.39 76.09 -8.32
N SER A 76 15.71 75.71 -9.41
CA SER A 76 16.14 75.95 -10.80
C SER A 76 16.11 77.42 -11.26
N VAL A 77 15.60 78.34 -10.44
CA VAL A 77 15.34 79.73 -10.83
C VAL A 77 16.61 80.59 -11.01
N ASN A 78 17.79 80.17 -10.52
CA ASN A 78 18.91 81.12 -10.30
C ASN A 78 20.31 80.74 -10.81
N THR A 79 20.50 79.75 -11.70
CA THR A 79 21.86 79.39 -12.17
C THR A 79 22.00 79.37 -13.69
N ALA A 80 22.41 80.50 -14.27
CA ALA A 80 22.84 80.56 -15.66
C ALA A 80 23.97 79.56 -15.93
N SER A 81 23.66 78.44 -16.58
CA SER A 81 24.63 77.49 -17.11
C SER A 81 24.64 77.58 -18.63
N GLY A 82 25.84 77.73 -19.19
CA GLY A 82 26.04 78.07 -20.59
C GLY A 82 25.81 76.90 -21.54
N GLY A 83 25.26 77.20 -22.72
CA GLY A 83 25.46 76.42 -23.95
C GLY A 83 24.81 75.04 -23.98
N LEU A 84 23.64 74.88 -23.37
CA LEU A 84 22.86 73.65 -23.50
C LEU A 84 22.45 73.42 -24.96
N GLN A 85 22.77 72.25 -25.50
CA GLN A 85 22.44 71.87 -26.88
C GLN A 85 21.19 70.99 -26.88
N GLU A 86 20.14 71.47 -27.54
CA GLU A 86 18.93 70.69 -27.83
C GLU A 86 18.89 70.32 -29.30
N THR A 87 18.45 69.10 -29.59
CA THR A 87 18.14 68.65 -30.94
C THR A 87 16.63 68.49 -31.06
N ARG A 88 16.02 69.23 -31.98
CA ARG A 88 14.60 69.07 -32.29
C ARG A 88 14.38 67.79 -33.09
N LEU A 89 13.64 66.83 -32.52
CA LEU A 89 13.29 65.58 -33.20
C LEU A 89 12.01 65.74 -34.03
N LYS A 90 10.99 66.39 -33.47
CA LYS A 90 9.67 66.62 -34.10
C LYS A 90 9.13 68.01 -33.75
N GLN A 91 7.99 68.36 -34.33
CA GLN A 91 7.18 69.46 -33.80
C GLN A 91 6.82 69.18 -32.33
N ASP A 92 7.18 70.12 -31.45
CA ASP A 92 6.95 70.08 -30.01
C ASP A 92 7.59 68.89 -29.28
N VAL A 93 8.67 68.31 -29.83
CA VAL A 93 9.49 67.29 -29.17
C VAL A 93 10.97 67.63 -29.32
N TYR A 94 11.62 67.86 -28.18
CA TYR A 94 13.01 68.28 -28.08
C TYR A 94 13.82 67.23 -27.32
N TYR A 95 14.99 66.87 -27.86
CA TYR A 95 15.94 65.97 -27.22
C TYR A 95 17.07 66.78 -26.59
N LEU A 96 17.34 66.52 -25.32
CA LEU A 96 18.44 67.16 -24.61
C LEU A 96 19.75 66.40 -24.88
N GLU A 97 20.72 67.07 -25.51
CA GLU A 97 22.05 66.48 -25.67
C GLU A 97 22.87 66.69 -24.41
N LYS A 98 23.33 65.58 -23.82
CA LYS A 98 24.16 65.61 -22.61
C LYS A 98 25.44 64.78 -22.77
N PRO A 99 26.51 65.14 -22.04
CA PRO A 99 27.79 64.46 -22.13
C PRO A 99 27.76 63.02 -21.57
N ARG A 100 26.86 62.71 -20.63
CA ARG A 100 26.68 61.37 -20.04
C ARG A 100 25.42 60.71 -20.60
N ARG A 101 25.55 59.60 -21.34
CA ARG A 101 24.42 58.93 -22.02
C ARG A 101 23.81 57.76 -21.26
N LYS A 102 23.68 57.85 -19.93
CA LYS A 102 23.10 56.75 -19.13
C LYS A 102 21.57 56.79 -19.13
N THR A 103 21.01 57.97 -18.92
CA THR A 103 19.60 58.26 -19.22
C THR A 103 19.48 59.12 -20.46
N GLU A 104 18.30 59.19 -21.05
CA GLU A 104 17.94 60.12 -22.11
C GLU A 104 16.75 60.95 -21.67
N ALA A 105 16.71 62.22 -22.10
CA ALA A 105 15.66 63.16 -21.71
C ALA A 105 15.01 63.79 -22.95
N LEU A 106 13.69 63.74 -22.98
CA LEU A 106 12.83 64.33 -24.01
C LEU A 106 11.91 65.36 -23.36
N ILE A 107 11.70 66.48 -24.02
CA ILE A 107 10.76 67.53 -23.62
C ILE A 107 9.65 67.58 -24.66
N PHE A 108 8.40 67.48 -24.20
CA PHE A 108 7.19 67.56 -25.01
C PHE A 108 6.44 68.86 -24.70
N GLY A 109 6.09 69.61 -25.74
CA GLY A 109 5.43 70.91 -25.64
C GLY A 109 6.38 72.10 -25.80
N SER A 110 5.83 73.30 -25.69
CA SER A 110 6.61 74.54 -25.64
C SER A 110 7.28 74.67 -24.28
N HIS A 111 8.60 74.90 -24.27
CA HIS A 111 9.40 75.06 -23.06
C HIS A 111 10.24 76.33 -23.13
N ASP A 112 10.63 76.82 -21.96
CA ASP A 112 11.57 77.91 -21.80
C ASP A 112 12.98 77.37 -21.44
N SER A 113 13.97 78.27 -21.39
CA SER A 113 15.33 77.91 -21.01
C SER A 113 15.44 77.34 -19.59
N SER A 114 14.54 77.71 -18.67
CA SER A 114 14.55 77.20 -17.30
C SER A 114 14.13 75.74 -17.24
N THR A 115 13.12 75.35 -18.02
CA THR A 115 12.68 73.96 -18.18
C THR A 115 13.79 73.08 -18.76
N LEU A 116 14.61 73.63 -19.67
CA LEU A 116 15.75 72.94 -20.24
C LEU A 116 16.85 72.68 -19.18
N GLU A 117 17.20 73.70 -18.39
CA GLU A 117 18.16 73.57 -17.28
C GLU A 117 17.65 72.58 -16.21
N MET A 118 16.37 72.65 -15.88
CA MET A 118 15.72 71.76 -14.94
C MET A 118 15.71 70.31 -15.44
N THR A 119 15.41 70.08 -16.72
CA THR A 119 15.48 68.76 -17.36
C THR A 119 16.88 68.18 -17.26
N GLN A 120 17.91 68.99 -17.50
CA GLN A 120 19.29 68.55 -17.37
C GLN A 120 19.62 68.15 -15.94
N LYS A 121 19.30 69.00 -14.95
CA LYS A 121 19.56 68.70 -13.53
C LYS A 121 18.84 67.44 -13.07
N MET A 122 17.59 67.24 -13.48
CA MET A 122 16.82 66.02 -13.21
C MET A 122 17.50 64.80 -13.82
N SER A 123 17.90 64.90 -15.08
CA SER A 123 18.58 63.80 -15.78
C SER A 123 19.94 63.47 -15.17
N ASP A 124 20.72 64.47 -14.76
CA ASP A 124 22.02 64.28 -14.10
C ASP A 124 21.87 63.67 -12.69
N TYR A 125 20.85 64.08 -11.93
CA TYR A 125 20.53 63.49 -10.64
C TYR A 125 20.13 62.02 -10.76
N LEU A 126 19.25 61.72 -11.73
CA LEU A 126 18.81 60.35 -12.00
C LEU A 126 19.95 59.47 -12.55
N ASP A 127 20.89 60.04 -13.31
CA ASP A 127 22.12 59.35 -13.73
C ASP A 127 23.00 58.94 -12.53
N ILE A 128 23.00 59.72 -11.45
CA ILE A 128 23.74 59.43 -10.21
C ILE A 128 23.00 58.38 -9.38
N LEU A 129 21.70 58.55 -9.16
CA LEU A 129 20.90 57.62 -8.34
C LEU A 129 20.78 56.24 -8.99
N TRP A 130 20.38 56.20 -10.26
CA TRP A 130 19.93 54.96 -10.91
C TRP A 130 20.57 54.73 -12.28
N GLY A 131 21.52 55.56 -12.70
CA GLY A 131 22.28 55.31 -13.93
C GLY A 131 23.18 54.07 -13.86
N ALA A 132 23.23 53.35 -12.73
CA ALA A 132 23.87 52.05 -12.59
C ALA A 132 22.87 50.88 -12.51
N GLU A 133 21.57 51.15 -12.38
CA GLU A 133 20.55 50.10 -12.37
C GLU A 133 20.37 49.52 -13.77
N THR A 134 20.22 48.20 -13.82
CA THR A 134 20.06 47.44 -15.07
C THR A 134 18.61 47.40 -15.56
N ILE A 135 17.66 47.87 -14.73
CA ILE A 135 16.24 47.74 -15.00
C ILE A 135 15.76 49.01 -15.75
N PRO A 136 15.03 48.86 -16.87
CA PRO A 136 14.50 50.01 -17.57
C PRO A 136 13.42 50.71 -16.73
N TRP A 137 13.56 52.01 -16.54
CA TRP A 137 12.60 52.84 -15.84
C TRP A 137 12.34 54.12 -16.64
N SER A 138 11.16 54.71 -16.44
CA SER A 138 10.78 55.99 -17.05
C SER A 138 10.13 56.90 -16.04
N MET A 139 10.54 58.15 -16.06
CA MET A 139 10.06 59.23 -15.23
C MET A 139 9.40 60.28 -16.13
N TYR A 140 8.22 60.73 -15.74
CA TYR A 140 7.49 61.80 -16.39
C TYR A 140 7.32 62.93 -15.39
N TYR A 141 7.59 64.15 -15.83
CA TYR A 141 7.40 65.34 -15.05
C TYR A 141 6.51 66.29 -15.85
N LEU A 142 5.29 66.52 -15.35
CA LEU A 142 4.36 67.47 -15.92
C LEU A 142 4.48 68.77 -15.12
N ASN A 143 5.02 69.80 -15.76
CA ASN A 143 5.18 71.10 -15.16
C ASN A 143 3.84 71.85 -15.10
N GLY A 144 3.46 72.30 -13.89
CA GLY A 144 2.23 73.05 -13.67
C GLY A 144 2.24 74.50 -14.20
N LEU A 145 3.41 75.04 -14.54
CA LEU A 145 3.59 76.42 -15.01
C LEU A 145 3.33 76.57 -16.51
N ASP A 146 4.02 75.77 -17.33
CA ASP A 146 4.04 75.86 -18.80
C ASP A 146 3.37 74.67 -19.48
N ASN A 147 2.87 73.69 -18.71
CA ASN A 147 2.27 72.45 -19.20
C ASN A 147 3.24 71.66 -20.11
N SER A 148 4.55 71.84 -19.95
CA SER A 148 5.54 70.99 -20.61
C SER A 148 5.62 69.64 -19.90
N LEU A 149 5.81 68.57 -20.68
CA LEU A 149 6.00 67.23 -20.16
C LEU A 149 7.43 66.78 -20.45
N ILE A 150 8.20 66.54 -19.41
CA ILE A 150 9.56 66.03 -19.50
C ILE A 150 9.49 64.51 -19.30
N LEU A 151 10.14 63.75 -20.18
CA LEU A 151 10.34 62.31 -20.06
C LEU A 151 11.83 62.04 -19.89
N VAL A 152 12.21 61.43 -18.77
CA VAL A 152 13.57 60.93 -18.53
C VAL A 152 13.52 59.42 -18.40
N SER A 153 14.34 58.69 -19.15
CA SER A 153 14.37 57.23 -19.09
C SER A 153 15.76 56.67 -19.35
N THR A 154 16.04 55.46 -18.87
CA THR A 154 17.22 54.67 -19.26
C THR A 154 17.08 54.03 -20.64
N LEU A 155 15.91 54.14 -21.27
CA LEU A 155 15.66 53.64 -22.62
C LEU A 155 16.30 54.53 -23.68
N PRO A 156 16.72 53.97 -24.83
CA PRO A 156 17.26 54.75 -25.95
C PRO A 156 16.13 55.49 -26.68
N LEU A 157 15.60 56.54 -26.06
CA LEU A 157 14.50 57.37 -26.54
C LEU A 157 14.79 58.01 -27.92
N LYS A 158 16.03 58.35 -28.22
CA LYS A 158 16.45 58.90 -29.52
C LYS A 158 16.28 57.91 -30.67
N ASP A 159 16.62 56.64 -30.43
CA ASP A 159 16.45 55.57 -31.42
C ASP A 159 14.98 55.13 -31.49
N LEU A 160 14.28 55.07 -30.35
CA LEU A 160 12.88 54.68 -30.31
C LEU A 160 11.96 55.70 -31.00
N SER A 161 12.25 57.00 -30.86
CA SER A 161 11.50 58.06 -31.53
C SER A 161 11.76 58.15 -33.04
N SER A 162 12.89 57.63 -33.53
CA SER A 162 13.26 57.67 -34.94
C SER A 162 13.05 56.36 -35.71
N SER A 163 13.13 55.20 -35.04
CA SER A 163 13.14 53.86 -35.66
C SER A 163 11.78 53.15 -35.66
N PHE A 164 10.95 53.36 -34.64
CA PHE A 164 9.63 52.73 -34.54
C PHE A 164 8.56 53.62 -35.19
N LYS A 165 7.71 53.02 -36.04
CA LYS A 165 6.55 53.70 -36.67
C LYS A 165 5.90 54.64 -35.66
N GLU A 166 5.83 55.91 -36.03
CA GLU A 166 5.56 57.15 -35.26
C GLU A 166 4.46 57.15 -34.18
N SER A 167 3.67 56.09 -34.01
CA SER A 167 2.48 56.09 -33.18
C SER A 167 2.69 55.61 -31.74
N THR A 168 3.54 54.63 -31.45
CA THR A 168 3.48 53.97 -30.13
C THR A 168 4.03 54.81 -29.00
N ILE A 169 5.27 55.31 -29.07
CA ILE A 169 5.84 56.11 -27.96
C ILE A 169 5.11 57.44 -27.78
N SER A 170 4.79 58.13 -28.88
CA SER A 170 4.01 59.36 -28.84
C SER A 170 2.60 59.12 -28.30
N SER A 171 1.94 58.00 -28.64
CA SER A 171 0.64 57.66 -28.04
C SER A 171 0.74 57.34 -26.55
N VAL A 172 1.81 56.69 -26.11
CA VAL A 172 2.03 56.38 -24.70
C VAL A 172 2.25 57.69 -23.94
N VAL A 173 3.13 58.55 -24.43
CA VAL A 173 3.40 59.86 -23.81
C VAL A 173 2.16 60.74 -23.80
N GLU A 174 1.39 60.81 -24.88
CA GLU A 174 0.15 61.59 -24.93
C GLU A 174 -0.93 61.03 -23.98
N SER A 175 -1.06 59.70 -23.92
CA SER A 175 -1.92 59.03 -22.94
C SER A 175 -1.48 59.32 -21.51
N ARG A 176 -0.16 59.35 -21.23
CA ARG A 176 0.38 59.68 -19.91
C ARG A 176 0.13 61.13 -19.56
N ARG A 177 0.32 62.04 -20.51
CA ARG A 177 0.01 63.46 -20.35
C ARG A 177 -1.44 63.66 -19.98
N ALA A 178 -2.37 63.02 -20.69
CA ALA A 178 -3.80 63.11 -20.41
C ALA A 178 -4.15 62.59 -19.01
N GLU A 179 -3.57 61.46 -18.58
CA GLU A 179 -3.75 60.92 -17.22
C GLU A 179 -3.20 61.87 -16.14
N MET A 180 -2.00 62.42 -16.36
CA MET A 180 -1.36 63.34 -15.41
C MET A 180 -2.10 64.68 -15.34
N LEU A 181 -2.62 65.18 -16.46
CA LEU A 181 -3.44 66.39 -16.49
C LEU A 181 -4.77 66.18 -15.76
N LEU A 182 -5.39 65.01 -15.91
CA LEU A 182 -6.60 64.67 -15.16
C LEU A 182 -6.31 64.68 -13.66
N GLN A 183 -5.19 64.09 -13.24
CA GLN A 183 -4.78 64.08 -11.85
C GLN A 183 -4.37 65.48 -11.33
N ALA A 184 -3.76 66.32 -12.18
CA ALA A 184 -3.42 67.69 -11.81
C ALA A 184 -4.68 68.54 -11.48
N ASN A 185 -5.83 68.16 -12.02
CA ASN A 185 -7.12 68.78 -11.72
C ASN A 185 -7.79 68.20 -10.46
N THR A 186 -7.41 67.01 -10.00
CA THR A 186 -7.94 66.40 -8.77
C THR A 186 -7.16 66.89 -7.55
N LEU A 187 -7.59 68.03 -7.00
CA LEU A 187 -6.93 68.73 -5.90
C LEU A 187 -6.70 67.89 -4.61
N ASP A 188 -7.52 66.86 -4.38
CA ASP A 188 -7.56 66.09 -3.13
C ASP A 188 -6.59 64.88 -3.14
N GLU A 189 -6.24 64.36 -4.32
CA GLU A 189 -5.44 63.14 -4.47
C GLU A 189 -3.94 63.46 -4.56
N ARG A 190 -3.23 63.34 -3.43
CA ARG A 190 -1.77 63.56 -3.37
C ARG A 190 -0.96 62.48 -4.10
N GLU A 191 -1.44 61.24 -4.08
CA GLU A 191 -0.78 60.09 -4.70
C GLU A 191 -1.82 59.19 -5.36
N THR A 192 -1.56 58.74 -6.59
CA THR A 192 -2.39 57.76 -7.29
C THR A 192 -1.53 56.67 -7.91
N PHE A 193 -2.11 55.47 -7.97
CA PHE A 193 -1.49 54.30 -8.57
C PHE A 193 -2.24 53.90 -9.83
N SER A 194 -1.48 53.49 -10.85
CA SER A 194 -2.03 52.85 -12.04
C SER A 194 -2.21 51.35 -11.80
N PRO A 195 -3.21 50.68 -12.42
CA PRO A 195 -3.23 49.23 -12.46
C PRO A 195 -1.97 48.69 -13.14
N LEU A 196 -1.68 47.41 -12.93
CA LEU A 196 -0.56 46.73 -13.59
C LEU A 196 -0.76 46.76 -15.11
N ARG A 197 0.23 47.30 -15.84
CA ARG A 197 0.23 47.42 -17.30
C ARG A 197 1.35 46.60 -17.91
N HIS A 198 1.16 46.19 -19.16
CA HIS A 198 2.16 45.48 -19.96
C HIS A 198 2.74 46.40 -21.04
N LEU A 199 4.06 46.45 -21.12
CA LEU A 199 4.79 47.24 -22.10
C LEU A 199 5.29 46.34 -23.23
N ALA A 200 4.56 46.31 -24.34
CA ALA A 200 4.74 45.34 -25.43
C ALA A 200 6.17 45.26 -25.99
N TRP A 201 6.89 46.37 -26.10
CA TRP A 201 8.23 46.43 -26.69
C TRP A 201 9.37 45.88 -25.80
N GLN A 202 9.13 45.74 -24.50
CA GLN A 202 10.10 45.32 -23.48
C GLN A 202 9.63 44.03 -22.78
N ASN A 203 8.41 43.60 -23.09
CA ASN A 203 7.73 42.51 -22.42
C ASN A 203 7.79 42.62 -20.88
N ALA A 204 7.70 43.86 -20.39
CA ALA A 204 7.83 44.20 -18.98
C ALA A 204 6.48 44.65 -18.44
N HIS A 205 6.15 44.18 -17.25
CA HIS A 205 5.01 44.66 -16.49
C HIS A 205 5.45 45.74 -15.53
N TYR A 206 4.64 46.78 -15.46
CA TYR A 206 4.93 47.94 -14.66
C TYR A 206 3.65 48.58 -14.17
N PHE A 207 3.75 49.30 -13.06
CA PHE A 207 2.70 50.18 -12.57
C PHE A 207 3.26 51.59 -12.50
N THR A 208 2.38 52.58 -12.55
CA THR A 208 2.79 53.97 -12.50
C THR A 208 2.40 54.56 -11.15
N LEU A 209 3.38 55.04 -10.39
CA LEU A 209 3.17 55.87 -9.21
C LEU A 209 3.11 57.32 -9.68
N ARG A 210 2.06 58.06 -9.31
CA ARG A 210 1.93 59.48 -9.65
C ARG A 210 1.72 60.31 -8.40
N THR A 211 2.59 61.27 -8.16
CA THR A 211 2.54 62.20 -7.01
C THR A 211 2.20 63.59 -7.51
N THR A 212 1.20 64.22 -6.91
CA THR A 212 0.80 65.60 -7.22
C THR A 212 1.38 66.57 -6.19
N PHE A 213 1.88 67.68 -6.69
CA PHE A 213 2.40 68.78 -5.90
C PHE A 213 1.61 70.04 -6.21
N ASN A 214 0.80 70.46 -5.25
CA ASN A 214 -0.03 71.65 -5.37
C ASN A 214 0.79 72.89 -5.03
N GLN A 215 0.88 73.83 -5.98
CA GLN A 215 1.42 75.17 -5.75
C GLN A 215 0.30 76.20 -5.88
N PRO A 216 0.24 77.21 -5.00
CA PRO A 216 -0.76 78.26 -5.11
C PRO A 216 -0.53 79.08 -6.40
N GLY A 217 -1.58 79.25 -7.21
CA GLY A 217 -1.57 80.11 -8.40
C GLY A 217 -1.24 79.42 -9.73
N HIS A 218 -0.94 78.11 -9.73
CA HIS A 218 -0.60 77.33 -10.92
C HIS A 218 -1.33 75.98 -10.93
N LEU A 219 -1.32 75.27 -12.07
CA LEU A 219 -1.78 73.89 -12.09
C LEU A 219 -0.87 73.04 -11.20
N ALA A 220 -1.40 71.95 -10.65
CA ALA A 220 -0.57 71.04 -9.87
C ALA A 220 0.51 70.41 -10.74
N THR A 221 1.74 70.39 -10.23
CA THR A 221 2.84 69.67 -10.87
C THR A 221 2.68 68.19 -10.57
N VAL A 222 2.78 67.33 -11.58
CA VAL A 222 2.64 65.88 -11.39
C VAL A 222 3.93 65.20 -11.78
N VAL A 223 4.44 64.38 -10.87
CA VAL A 223 5.61 63.52 -11.12
C VAL A 223 5.14 62.08 -11.16
N ALA A 224 5.42 61.39 -12.25
CA ALA A 224 5.05 60.00 -12.44
C ALA A 224 6.28 59.13 -12.72
N PHE A 225 6.33 57.97 -12.07
CA PHE A 225 7.35 56.96 -12.30
C PHE A 225 6.70 55.67 -12.78
N ASP A 226 7.24 55.09 -13.85
CA ASP A 226 6.90 53.75 -14.29
C ASP A 226 7.83 52.74 -13.58
N LEU A 227 7.27 51.98 -12.66
CA LEU A 227 7.97 51.02 -11.84
C LEU A 227 7.77 49.60 -12.40
N PRO A 228 8.84 48.96 -12.90
CA PRO A 228 8.77 47.57 -13.32
C PRO A 228 8.59 46.64 -12.12
N ILE A 229 7.91 45.51 -12.33
CA ILE A 229 7.66 44.49 -11.29
C ILE A 229 8.36 43.15 -11.60
N ASN A 230 8.86 42.95 -12.82
CA ASN A 230 9.36 41.65 -13.28
C ASN A 230 10.42 40.99 -12.38
N ASP A 231 11.26 41.78 -11.73
CA ASP A 231 12.33 41.31 -10.86
C ASP A 231 11.88 41.01 -9.43
N LEU A 232 10.70 41.50 -9.03
CA LEU A 232 10.12 41.27 -7.70
C LEU A 232 9.41 39.91 -7.63
N ILE A 233 9.04 39.32 -8.77
CA ILE A 233 8.22 38.10 -8.80
C ILE A 233 9.10 36.85 -8.73
N PRO A 234 8.84 35.93 -7.77
CA PRO A 234 9.59 34.70 -7.65
C PRO A 234 9.52 33.81 -8.91
N PRO A 235 10.59 33.06 -9.22
CA PRO A 235 10.58 32.11 -10.33
C PRO A 235 9.53 31.01 -10.07
N GLY A 236 8.55 30.89 -10.96
CA GLY A 236 7.45 29.92 -10.85
C GLY A 236 6.07 30.53 -10.61
N MET A 237 5.98 31.85 -10.42
CA MET A 237 4.70 32.58 -10.52
C MET A 237 4.59 33.27 -11.87
N THR A 238 3.40 33.24 -12.46
CA THR A 238 3.11 33.98 -13.69
C THR A 238 2.89 35.45 -13.38
N ILE A 239 3.49 36.35 -14.16
CA ILE A 239 3.35 37.80 -13.94
C ILE A 239 1.93 38.30 -14.25
N ASP A 240 1.28 37.70 -15.25
CA ASP A 240 -0.07 38.07 -15.70
C ASP A 240 -1.17 37.76 -14.67
N SER A 241 -0.87 36.91 -13.67
CA SER A 241 -1.80 36.61 -12.57
C SER A 241 -1.83 37.68 -11.48
N PHE A 242 -0.88 38.61 -11.47
CA PHE A 242 -0.86 39.69 -10.49
C PHE A 242 -1.71 40.88 -10.94
N ARG A 243 -2.44 41.44 -10.00
CA ARG A 243 -3.24 42.65 -10.15
C ARG A 243 -3.03 43.53 -8.94
N ILE A 244 -3.04 44.84 -9.16
CA ILE A 244 -2.98 45.83 -8.10
C ILE A 244 -4.32 46.56 -8.15
N GLU A 245 -5.07 46.50 -7.06
CA GLU A 245 -6.42 47.02 -6.96
C GLU A 245 -6.53 47.88 -5.68
N PRO A 246 -7.33 48.95 -5.64
CA PRO A 246 -7.54 49.68 -4.40
C PRO A 246 -8.17 48.77 -3.34
N ASP A 247 -7.69 48.87 -2.11
CA ASP A 247 -8.18 48.06 -1.01
C ASP A 247 -9.64 48.44 -0.68
N PRO A 248 -10.61 47.51 -0.83
CA PRO A 248 -12.02 47.79 -0.55
C PRO A 248 -12.27 48.12 0.93
N SER A 249 -11.37 47.73 1.83
CA SER A 249 -11.51 47.95 3.27
C SER A 249 -11.21 49.39 3.71
N GLN A 250 -10.49 50.18 2.91
CA GLN A 250 -10.24 51.60 3.21
C GLN A 250 -11.49 52.48 3.18
N ASN A 251 -12.56 52.04 2.51
CA ASN A 251 -13.85 52.72 2.54
C ASN A 251 -14.62 52.53 3.87
N LEU A 252 -14.17 51.61 4.73
CA LEU A 252 -14.62 51.51 6.12
C LEU A 252 -13.54 52.11 7.02
N ALA A 253 -13.73 53.38 7.40
CA ALA A 253 -12.94 54.04 8.43
C ALA A 253 -12.80 53.15 9.66
N THR A 254 -11.64 52.49 9.79
CA THR A 254 -11.33 51.63 10.93
C THR A 254 -10.09 52.15 11.63
N THR A 255 -10.25 52.25 12.94
CA THR A 255 -9.34 52.75 13.98
C THR A 255 -7.90 52.23 13.86
N PRO A 256 -6.88 53.08 14.08
CA PRO A 256 -5.46 52.79 13.80
C PRO A 256 -4.77 51.98 14.92
N ASP A 257 -5.42 50.97 15.51
CA ASP A 257 -4.90 50.27 16.71
C ASP A 257 -4.62 48.77 16.51
N LYS A 258 -4.36 48.32 15.27
CA LYS A 258 -3.76 47.00 15.04
C LYS A 258 -2.54 47.09 14.13
N GLU A 259 -1.39 47.24 14.76
CA GLU A 259 -0.10 46.96 14.15
C GLU A 259 -0.10 45.56 13.49
N SER A 260 0.25 45.54 12.21
CA SER A 260 1.01 44.46 11.53
C SER A 260 0.51 43.03 11.76
N ALA A 261 -0.69 42.71 11.31
CA ALA A 261 -0.98 41.36 10.86
C ALA A 261 -1.25 41.45 9.36
N ASP A 262 -0.23 41.19 8.53
CA ASP A 262 -0.35 41.11 7.06
C ASP A 262 -1.64 40.36 6.72
N HIS A 263 -2.64 41.08 6.23
CA HIS A 263 -3.99 40.55 6.09
C HIS A 263 -4.05 39.77 4.78
N ILE A 264 -3.72 38.48 4.86
CA ILE A 264 -3.86 37.56 3.74
C ILE A 264 -5.34 37.21 3.59
N GLY A 265 -5.99 37.76 2.57
CA GLY A 265 -7.33 37.38 2.14
C GLY A 265 -7.25 36.26 1.10
N ILE A 266 -7.68 35.05 1.44
CA ILE A 266 -7.83 33.95 0.46
C ILE A 266 -9.31 33.85 0.10
N THR A 267 -9.65 34.19 -1.13
CA THR A 267 -11.00 34.06 -1.67
C THR A 267 -11.03 33.02 -2.80
N PHE A 268 -12.08 32.19 -2.80
CA PHE A 268 -12.27 31.15 -3.81
C PHE A 268 -13.40 31.59 -4.75
N ASN A 269 -13.04 32.08 -5.94
CA ASN A 269 -13.98 32.56 -6.94
C ASN A 269 -14.23 31.46 -7.99
N GLY A 270 -15.02 30.45 -7.61
CA GLY A 270 -15.34 29.31 -8.47
C GLY A 270 -14.14 28.43 -8.81
N MET A 271 -13.60 28.59 -10.03
CA MET A 271 -12.40 27.88 -10.50
C MET A 271 -11.10 28.69 -10.36
N GLN A 272 -11.16 29.90 -9.78
CA GLN A 272 -10.01 30.74 -9.53
C GLN A 272 -9.79 30.88 -8.02
N ILE A 273 -8.52 30.92 -7.63
CA ILE A 273 -8.06 31.22 -6.28
C ILE A 273 -7.48 32.62 -6.33
N ASP A 274 -7.98 33.46 -5.45
CA ASP A 274 -7.58 34.86 -5.30
C ASP A 274 -6.87 34.98 -3.94
N ILE A 275 -5.57 35.27 -3.97
CA ILE A 275 -4.79 35.58 -2.78
C ILE A 275 -4.51 37.07 -2.79
N ALA A 276 -5.15 37.80 -1.88
CA ALA A 276 -4.99 39.22 -1.69
C ALA A 276 -4.12 39.51 -0.45
N THR A 277 -3.21 40.47 -0.59
CA THR A 277 -2.42 41.02 0.52
C THR A 277 -2.38 42.54 0.40
N ASP A 278 -2.45 43.25 1.50
CA ASP A 278 -2.30 44.70 1.53
C ASP A 278 -0.86 45.13 1.22
N ILE A 279 -0.72 46.26 0.51
CA ILE A 279 0.56 46.94 0.30
C ILE A 279 0.59 48.09 1.30
N SER A 280 1.38 47.93 2.36
CA SER A 280 1.49 48.90 3.44
C SER A 280 1.70 50.33 2.92
N THR A 281 1.04 51.31 3.56
CA THR A 281 1.15 52.75 3.29
C THR A 281 0.57 53.28 1.95
N THR A 282 0.04 52.41 1.08
CA THR A 282 -0.44 52.83 -0.26
C THR A 282 -1.95 52.76 -0.42
N GLY A 283 -2.64 52.00 0.42
CA GLY A 283 -4.07 51.73 0.27
C GLY A 283 -4.46 50.87 -0.92
N MET A 284 -3.46 50.21 -1.52
CA MET A 284 -3.64 49.25 -2.58
C MET A 284 -3.49 47.84 -2.00
N GLN A 285 -4.21 46.88 -2.59
CA GLN A 285 -4.02 45.45 -2.37
C GLN A 285 -3.36 44.82 -3.60
N LEU A 286 -2.41 43.93 -3.34
CA LEU A 286 -1.84 43.03 -4.33
C LEU A 286 -2.71 41.77 -4.39
N LEU A 287 -3.29 41.51 -5.55
CA LEU A 287 -4.11 40.34 -5.81
C LEU A 287 -3.36 39.39 -6.75
N TRP A 288 -3.25 38.13 -6.34
CA TRP A 288 -2.73 37.05 -7.17
C TRP A 288 -3.85 36.06 -7.51
N THR A 289 -4.26 36.04 -8.77
CA THR A 289 -5.37 35.21 -9.28
C THR A 289 -4.85 34.04 -10.08
N VAL A 290 -5.14 32.82 -9.63
CA VAL A 290 -4.62 31.61 -10.27
C VAL A 290 -5.70 30.53 -10.38
N PRO A 291 -5.77 29.79 -11.52
CA PRO A 291 -6.77 28.75 -11.69
C PRO A 291 -6.51 27.57 -10.75
N MET A 292 -7.58 27.07 -10.16
CA MET A 292 -7.61 25.94 -9.22
C MET A 292 -6.91 24.69 -9.77
N SER A 293 -6.93 24.49 -11.09
CA SER A 293 -6.20 23.39 -11.75
C SER A 293 -4.70 23.39 -11.46
N THR A 294 -4.06 24.56 -11.34
CA THR A 294 -2.62 24.66 -11.06
C THR A 294 -2.33 24.24 -9.62
N MET A 295 -3.12 24.69 -8.64
CA MET A 295 -3.01 24.22 -7.25
C MET A 295 -3.17 22.70 -7.19
N LEU A 296 -4.18 22.13 -7.86
CA LEU A 296 -4.35 20.67 -7.89
C LEU A 296 -3.15 19.98 -8.51
N LEU A 297 -2.66 20.46 -9.65
CA LEU A 297 -1.54 19.84 -10.36
C LEU A 297 -0.25 19.90 -9.55
N GLU A 298 0.12 21.07 -9.03
CA GLU A 298 1.32 21.26 -8.22
C GLU A 298 1.22 20.50 -6.89
N SER A 299 0.05 20.54 -6.23
CA SER A 299 -0.19 19.75 -5.02
C SER A 299 -0.11 18.25 -5.31
N MET A 300 -0.73 17.77 -6.39
CA MET A 300 -0.68 16.38 -6.84
C MET A 300 0.75 15.94 -7.14
N GLN A 301 1.55 16.77 -7.81
CA GLN A 301 2.94 16.47 -8.11
C GLN A 301 3.77 16.31 -6.83
N ASN A 302 3.55 17.18 -5.83
CA ASN A 302 4.26 17.12 -4.55
C ASN A 302 3.91 15.85 -3.74
N ILE A 303 2.65 15.40 -3.77
CA ILE A 303 2.22 14.16 -3.09
C ILE A 303 2.20 12.92 -3.98
N LEU A 304 2.67 12.99 -5.22
CA LEU A 304 2.49 11.90 -6.19
C LEU A 304 3.08 10.58 -5.69
N LEU A 305 4.30 10.64 -5.17
CA LEU A 305 5.01 9.48 -4.66
C LEU A 305 4.36 8.86 -3.40
N PRO A 306 4.08 9.63 -2.31
CA PRO A 306 3.38 9.07 -1.16
C PRO A 306 1.95 8.63 -1.50
N LEU A 307 1.27 9.30 -2.44
CA LEU A 307 -0.04 8.89 -2.92
C LEU A 307 0.01 7.54 -3.67
N LEU A 308 0.98 7.36 -4.58
CA LEU A 308 1.15 6.12 -5.32
C LEU A 308 1.49 4.95 -4.38
N LEU A 309 2.32 5.21 -3.38
CA LEU A 309 2.61 4.23 -2.33
C LEU A 309 1.34 3.86 -1.53
N ASN A 310 0.52 4.84 -1.16
CA ASN A 310 -0.72 4.60 -0.41
C ASN A 310 -1.75 3.85 -1.27
N ILE A 311 -1.92 4.22 -2.54
CA ILE A 311 -2.75 3.48 -3.51
C ILE A 311 -2.24 2.05 -3.68
N GLY A 312 -0.93 1.84 -3.76
CA GLY A 312 -0.32 0.51 -3.81
C GLY A 312 -0.62 -0.32 -2.55
N LEU A 313 -0.50 0.28 -1.37
CA LEU A 313 -0.82 -0.36 -0.09
C LEU A 313 -2.33 -0.67 0.03
N LEU A 314 -3.18 0.24 -0.47
CA LEU A 314 -4.63 0.07 -0.54
C LEU A 314 -5.00 -1.08 -1.48
N ALA A 315 -4.38 -1.15 -2.65
CA ALA A 315 -4.56 -2.25 -3.59
C ALA A 315 -4.14 -3.59 -2.96
N LEU A 316 -3.02 -3.63 -2.22
CA LEU A 316 -2.57 -4.81 -1.50
C LEU A 316 -3.52 -5.17 -0.34
N ALA A 317 -4.07 -4.19 0.36
CA ALA A 317 -5.06 -4.40 1.42
C ALA A 317 -6.38 -4.94 0.85
N LEU A 318 -6.84 -4.41 -0.28
CA LEU A 318 -8.04 -4.88 -0.99
C LEU A 318 -7.81 -6.26 -1.60
N PHE A 319 -6.62 -6.53 -2.13
CA PHE A 319 -6.23 -7.85 -2.61
C PHE A 319 -6.17 -8.87 -1.46
N GLY A 320 -5.60 -8.50 -0.32
CA GLY A 320 -5.64 -9.31 0.90
C GLY A 320 -7.08 -9.57 1.35
N PHE A 321 -7.90 -8.52 1.45
CA PHE A 321 -9.30 -8.61 1.83
C PHE A 321 -10.10 -9.54 0.91
N THR A 322 -9.97 -9.35 -0.42
CA THR A 322 -10.64 -10.19 -1.41
C THR A 322 -10.12 -11.62 -1.35
N THR A 323 -8.81 -11.85 -1.31
CA THR A 323 -8.24 -13.19 -1.25
C THR A 323 -8.72 -13.95 -0.01
N PHE A 324 -8.66 -13.35 1.19
CA PHE A 324 -9.14 -13.99 2.42
C PHE A 324 -10.66 -14.19 2.45
N ARG A 325 -11.44 -13.30 1.82
CA ARG A 325 -12.89 -13.45 1.68
C ARG A 325 -13.26 -14.55 0.68
N HIS A 326 -12.54 -14.64 -0.44
CA HIS A 326 -12.76 -15.67 -1.47
C HIS A 326 -12.18 -17.03 -1.07
N TYR A 327 -11.15 -17.09 -0.22
CA TYR A 327 -10.68 -18.35 0.39
C TYR A 327 -11.76 -18.95 1.31
N LYS A 328 -12.65 -18.12 1.86
CA LYS A 328 -13.86 -18.54 2.58
C LYS A 328 -15.07 -18.82 1.67
N GLY A 329 -14.93 -18.64 0.35
CA GLY A 329 -16.05 -18.40 -0.56
C GLY A 329 -15.98 -19.09 -1.92
N ARG A 330 -15.16 -20.13 -2.12
CA ARG A 330 -15.39 -21.06 -3.25
C ARG A 330 -16.49 -22.05 -2.88
N SER A 331 -17.69 -21.49 -2.73
CA SER A 331 -18.91 -22.11 -2.25
C SER A 331 -20.11 -21.53 -3.01
N HIS A 332 -20.10 -21.66 -4.33
CA HIS A 332 -21.26 -21.49 -5.22
C HIS A 332 -20.98 -22.35 -6.46
N SER A 333 -21.87 -23.16 -7.02
CA SER A 333 -23.17 -23.68 -6.61
C SER A 333 -23.59 -24.63 -7.73
N SER A 334 -23.59 -25.93 -7.47
CA SER A 334 -24.43 -26.90 -8.19
C SER A 334 -24.88 -27.92 -7.16
N GLY A 335 -26.04 -27.63 -6.56
CA GLY A 335 -26.76 -28.52 -5.64
C GLY A 335 -26.23 -28.56 -4.21
N ALA A 336 -26.73 -27.64 -3.37
CA ALA A 336 -26.83 -27.73 -1.90
C ALA A 336 -25.57 -28.08 -1.06
N GLY A 337 -24.96 -27.03 -0.48
CA GLY A 337 -24.26 -27.08 0.83
C GLY A 337 -22.81 -27.60 0.84
N LEU A 338 -21.83 -26.70 1.05
CA LEU A 338 -20.42 -27.10 1.11
C LEU A 338 -19.97 -27.72 2.45
N PRO A 339 -19.08 -28.73 2.39
CA PRO A 339 -17.76 -28.78 3.02
C PRO A 339 -17.30 -28.05 4.30
N SER A 340 -18.03 -27.77 5.39
CA SER A 340 -17.41 -27.31 6.67
C SER A 340 -16.20 -28.18 7.12
N ALA A 341 -15.33 -27.76 8.03
CA ALA A 341 -14.30 -28.67 8.60
C ALA A 341 -14.92 -29.95 9.23
N ALA A 342 -16.19 -29.87 9.66
CA ALA A 342 -17.03 -31.01 10.05
C ALA A 342 -17.31 -31.99 8.90
N ASN A 343 -16.99 -31.61 7.67
CA ASN A 343 -17.49 -32.14 6.42
C ASN A 343 -16.29 -32.71 5.61
N SER A 344 -15.05 -32.26 5.89
CA SER A 344 -13.85 -33.11 5.75
C SER A 344 -13.84 -34.25 6.76
N GLU A 345 -14.28 -34.00 8.00
CA GLU A 345 -14.45 -35.07 8.99
C GLU A 345 -15.58 -36.02 8.61
N LEU A 346 -16.73 -35.52 8.12
CA LEU A 346 -17.80 -36.37 7.57
C LEU A 346 -17.38 -37.13 6.31
N ARG A 347 -16.52 -36.56 5.46
CA ARG A 347 -15.93 -37.26 4.31
C ARG A 347 -14.96 -38.34 4.76
N LEU A 348 -14.12 -38.06 5.75
CA LEU A 348 -13.20 -39.03 6.34
C LEU A 348 -13.96 -40.16 7.03
N LEU A 349 -15.00 -39.85 7.82
CA LEU A 349 -15.87 -40.84 8.44
C LEU A 349 -16.65 -41.64 7.38
N ARG A 350 -17.10 -41.01 6.29
CA ARG A 350 -17.77 -41.73 5.18
C ARG A 350 -16.78 -42.64 4.45
N ALA A 351 -15.57 -42.18 4.17
CA ALA A 351 -14.53 -42.98 3.52
C ALA A 351 -14.08 -44.16 4.40
N ILE A 352 -13.88 -43.94 5.71
CA ILE A 352 -13.57 -45.01 6.66
C ILE A 352 -14.76 -45.98 6.79
N ASN A 353 -16.00 -45.49 6.84
CA ASN A 353 -17.16 -46.37 6.90
C ASN A 353 -17.29 -47.22 5.62
N GLU A 354 -17.01 -46.65 4.44
CA GLU A 354 -16.98 -47.39 3.17
C GLU A 354 -15.85 -48.43 3.16
N GLU A 355 -14.66 -48.08 3.65
CA GLU A 355 -13.53 -49.01 3.81
C GLU A 355 -13.90 -50.16 4.75
N ILE A 356 -14.43 -49.86 5.95
CA ILE A 356 -14.87 -50.86 6.93
C ILE A 356 -15.92 -51.79 6.30
N VAL A 357 -16.92 -51.25 5.61
CA VAL A 357 -17.99 -52.04 5.00
C VAL A 357 -17.44 -52.94 3.89
N SER A 358 -16.51 -52.46 3.08
CA SER A 358 -15.89 -53.25 2.00
C SER A 358 -15.03 -54.42 2.52
N LEU A 359 -14.45 -54.28 3.73
CA LEU A 359 -13.60 -55.31 4.35
C LEU A 359 -14.39 -56.39 5.11
N LEU A 360 -15.70 -56.23 5.28
CA LEU A 360 -16.51 -57.21 5.99
C LEU A 360 -16.59 -58.53 5.19
N PRO A 361 -16.35 -59.70 5.82
CA PRO A 361 -16.46 -61.01 5.16
C PRO A 361 -17.92 -61.48 4.96
N LEU A 362 -18.88 -60.57 5.13
CA LEU A 362 -20.32 -60.77 5.05
C LEU A 362 -20.92 -59.74 4.08
N GLY A 363 -21.96 -60.11 3.34
CA GLY A 363 -22.69 -59.15 2.51
C GLY A 363 -23.53 -58.24 3.39
N LEU A 364 -23.14 -56.96 3.51
CA LEU A 364 -23.94 -55.95 4.20
C LEU A 364 -24.72 -55.12 3.18
N LEU A 365 -26.02 -54.97 3.40
CA LEU A 365 -26.89 -54.12 2.60
C LEU A 365 -27.80 -53.30 3.50
N VAL A 366 -27.81 -51.99 3.32
CA VAL A 366 -28.71 -51.06 4.00
C VAL A 366 -29.66 -50.48 2.97
N HIS A 367 -30.94 -50.81 3.08
CA HIS A 367 -31.97 -50.41 2.12
C HIS A 367 -32.99 -49.48 2.77
N ASP A 368 -33.33 -48.41 2.06
CA ASP A 368 -34.34 -47.43 2.45
C ASP A 368 -35.64 -47.70 1.68
N GLN A 369 -36.69 -48.08 2.40
CA GLN A 369 -37.93 -48.60 1.81
C GLN A 369 -38.75 -47.52 1.08
N GLU A 370 -38.73 -46.28 1.56
CA GLU A 370 -39.55 -45.19 1.01
C GLU A 370 -38.94 -44.59 -0.25
N ALA A 371 -37.61 -44.47 -0.28
CA ALA A 371 -36.87 -43.97 -1.43
C ALA A 371 -36.48 -45.09 -2.43
N ASN A 372 -36.82 -46.35 -2.11
CA ASN A 372 -36.46 -47.56 -2.87
C ASN A 372 -34.99 -47.54 -3.35
N ARG A 373 -34.06 -47.20 -2.43
CA ARG A 373 -32.63 -47.02 -2.74
C ARG A 373 -31.74 -47.71 -1.73
N THR A 374 -30.57 -48.15 -2.19
CA THR A 374 -29.52 -48.70 -1.34
C THR A 374 -28.68 -47.55 -0.77
N VAL A 375 -28.56 -47.49 0.56
CA VAL A 375 -27.84 -46.42 1.27
C VAL A 375 -26.37 -46.80 1.47
N ILE A 376 -26.11 -48.08 1.78
CA ILE A 376 -24.77 -48.65 1.98
C ILE A 376 -24.81 -50.09 1.46
N SER A 377 -23.80 -50.51 0.70
CA SER A 377 -23.62 -51.89 0.26
C SER A 377 -22.13 -52.26 0.24
N ASN A 378 -21.85 -53.55 0.42
CA ASN A 378 -20.52 -54.17 0.26
C ASN A 378 -20.49 -54.88 -1.11
N PRO A 379 -19.36 -54.98 -1.85
CA PRO A 379 -19.24 -55.73 -3.10
C PRO A 379 -19.89 -57.13 -3.12
N ILE A 380 -19.85 -57.88 -2.00
CA ILE A 380 -20.54 -59.18 -1.89
C ILE A 380 -22.06 -59.01 -2.01
N ALA A 381 -22.62 -58.01 -1.34
CA ALA A 381 -24.04 -57.70 -1.43
C ALA A 381 -24.40 -57.16 -2.82
N ASP A 382 -23.57 -56.31 -3.43
CA ASP A 382 -23.81 -55.77 -4.78
C ASP A 382 -23.86 -56.86 -5.85
N HIS A 383 -23.04 -57.91 -5.72
CA HIS A 383 -23.12 -59.06 -6.62
C HIS A 383 -24.44 -59.84 -6.48
N LEU A 384 -25.01 -59.88 -5.28
CA LEU A 384 -26.24 -60.62 -4.98
C LEU A 384 -27.52 -59.79 -5.23
N LEU A 385 -27.43 -58.46 -5.15
CA LEU A 385 -28.54 -57.52 -5.36
C LEU A 385 -29.42 -57.81 -6.60
N PRO A 386 -28.88 -58.00 -7.82
CA PRO A 386 -29.72 -58.22 -9.01
C PRO A 386 -30.50 -59.55 -8.95
N HIS A 387 -30.07 -60.48 -8.11
CA HIS A 387 -30.70 -61.80 -7.95
C HIS A 387 -31.67 -61.86 -6.77
N LEU A 388 -31.77 -60.79 -5.97
CA LEU A 388 -32.57 -60.75 -4.76
C LEU A 388 -33.76 -59.78 -4.91
N ASN A 389 -34.98 -60.29 -4.76
CA ASN A 389 -36.16 -59.44 -4.65
C ASN A 389 -36.33 -58.95 -3.20
N LEU A 390 -35.82 -57.74 -2.93
CA LEU A 390 -35.80 -57.15 -1.58
C LEU A 390 -37.19 -56.98 -0.95
N GLN A 391 -38.23 -56.73 -1.76
CA GLN A 391 -39.60 -56.62 -1.24
C GLN A 391 -40.12 -57.97 -0.74
N ASN A 392 -39.84 -59.04 -1.50
CA ASN A 392 -40.24 -60.38 -1.09
C ASN A 392 -39.47 -60.84 0.15
N ILE A 393 -38.15 -60.58 0.19
CA ILE A 393 -37.30 -60.86 1.35
C ILE A 393 -37.81 -60.11 2.58
N THR A 394 -38.21 -58.84 2.44
CA THR A 394 -38.75 -58.07 3.57
C THR A 394 -40.02 -58.70 4.15
N ASN A 395 -40.95 -59.09 3.27
CA ASN A 395 -42.22 -59.70 3.67
C ASN A 395 -41.99 -61.09 4.31
N MET A 396 -41.08 -61.89 3.74
CA MET A 396 -40.70 -63.19 4.28
C MET A 396 -39.95 -63.05 5.62
N ALA A 397 -39.18 -61.98 5.82
CA ALA A 397 -38.42 -61.77 7.04
C ALA A 397 -39.34 -61.42 8.21
N ASP A 398 -40.36 -60.61 7.96
CA ASP A 398 -41.37 -60.30 8.97
C ASP A 398 -42.16 -61.56 9.39
N GLN A 399 -42.31 -62.55 8.49
CA GLN A 399 -42.93 -63.84 8.79
C GLN A 399 -41.99 -64.82 9.53
N HIS A 400 -40.70 -64.82 9.20
CA HIS A 400 -39.70 -65.78 9.71
C HIS A 400 -38.75 -65.19 10.76
N GLN A 401 -39.23 -64.26 11.60
CA GLN A 401 -38.46 -63.66 12.71
C GLN A 401 -37.10 -63.04 12.29
N GLY A 402 -37.05 -62.48 11.08
CA GLY A 402 -35.87 -61.77 10.58
C GLY A 402 -34.75 -62.67 10.06
N VAL A 403 -34.95 -64.00 9.92
CA VAL A 403 -33.94 -64.92 9.34
C VAL A 403 -34.53 -65.65 8.15
N ILE A 404 -33.85 -65.57 7.00
CA ILE A 404 -34.26 -66.20 5.74
C ILE A 404 -33.09 -66.98 5.16
N GLN A 405 -33.37 -68.11 4.55
CA GLN A 405 -32.41 -68.81 3.69
C GLN A 405 -32.79 -68.56 2.23
N ALA A 406 -31.85 -68.01 1.47
CA ALA A 406 -32.00 -67.75 0.05
C ALA A 406 -30.94 -68.54 -0.73
N THR A 407 -31.34 -69.12 -1.85
CA THR A 407 -30.43 -69.78 -2.78
C THR A 407 -30.23 -68.86 -3.98
N VAL A 408 -28.98 -68.44 -4.19
CA VAL A 408 -28.59 -67.60 -5.33
C VAL A 408 -27.48 -68.35 -6.05
N ASN A 409 -27.67 -68.62 -7.35
CA ASN A 409 -26.67 -69.30 -8.20
C ASN A 409 -26.13 -70.62 -7.59
N ASN A 410 -27.01 -71.44 -7.04
CA ASN A 410 -26.71 -72.73 -6.37
C ASN A 410 -25.90 -72.63 -5.06
N GLU A 411 -25.66 -71.44 -4.51
CA GLU A 411 -25.05 -71.23 -3.19
C GLU A 411 -26.11 -70.86 -2.15
N GLN A 412 -25.98 -71.40 -0.93
CA GLN A 412 -26.91 -71.13 0.17
C GLN A 412 -26.46 -69.93 1.01
N TYR A 413 -27.31 -68.90 1.02
CA TYR A 413 -27.10 -67.69 1.80
C TYR A 413 -28.12 -67.57 2.93
N GLU A 414 -27.65 -67.26 4.14
CA GLU A 414 -28.48 -66.85 5.26
C GLU A 414 -28.58 -65.33 5.29
N ILE A 415 -29.79 -64.81 5.08
CA ILE A 415 -30.09 -63.37 5.12
C ILE A 415 -30.79 -63.06 6.45
N ARG A 416 -30.16 -62.21 7.25
CA ARG A 416 -30.73 -61.68 8.50
C ARG A 416 -31.13 -60.24 8.33
N GLN A 417 -32.38 -59.94 8.66
CA GLN A 417 -32.94 -58.60 8.58
C GLN A 417 -33.03 -57.97 9.98
N TYR A 418 -32.54 -56.75 10.08
CA TYR A 418 -32.64 -55.90 11.26
C TYR A 418 -33.29 -54.58 10.88
N ARG A 419 -34.21 -54.09 11.73
CA ARG A 419 -34.75 -52.74 11.62
C ARG A 419 -33.82 -51.77 12.35
N SER A 420 -33.45 -50.67 11.71
CA SER A 420 -32.59 -49.67 12.35
C SER A 420 -33.33 -48.96 13.49
N GLN A 421 -32.69 -48.84 14.66
CA GLN A 421 -33.25 -48.12 15.81
C GLN A 421 -33.16 -46.60 15.66
N VAL A 422 -32.23 -46.12 14.81
CA VAL A 422 -31.99 -44.70 14.57
C VAL A 422 -32.88 -44.17 13.44
N ALA A 423 -33.14 -45.00 12.44
CA ALA A 423 -33.99 -44.69 11.30
C ALA A 423 -34.99 -45.84 11.11
N PRO A 424 -36.23 -45.74 11.66
CA PRO A 424 -37.17 -46.88 11.69
C PRO A 424 -37.60 -47.38 10.31
N ARG A 425 -37.33 -46.59 9.25
CA ARG A 425 -37.66 -46.88 7.85
C ARG A 425 -36.53 -47.53 7.07
N THR A 426 -35.34 -47.65 7.67
CA THR A 426 -34.17 -48.26 7.04
C THR A 426 -33.99 -49.67 7.57
N GLN A 427 -33.83 -50.62 6.65
CA GLN A 427 -33.61 -52.03 6.95
C GLN A 427 -32.17 -52.41 6.64
N ILE A 428 -31.56 -53.16 7.56
CA ILE A 428 -30.20 -53.65 7.47
C ILE A 428 -30.27 -55.15 7.23
N LEU A 429 -29.75 -55.59 6.09
CA LEU A 429 -29.68 -56.99 5.68
C LEU A 429 -28.22 -57.45 5.79
N ILE A 430 -27.99 -58.52 6.54
CA ILE A 430 -26.70 -59.19 6.67
C ILE A 430 -26.82 -60.55 5.98
N ILE A 431 -26.01 -60.75 4.95
CA ILE A 431 -26.01 -61.92 4.08
C ILE A 431 -24.74 -62.73 4.39
N ARG A 432 -24.91 -63.99 4.78
CA ARG A 432 -23.81 -64.90 5.14
C ARG A 432 -23.83 -66.13 4.23
N ASP A 433 -22.70 -66.42 3.61
CA ASP A 433 -22.46 -67.66 2.85
C ASP A 433 -22.29 -68.84 3.84
N GLN A 434 -23.21 -69.81 3.81
CA GLN A 434 -23.14 -70.97 4.70
C GLN A 434 -22.16 -72.04 4.20
N ASP A 435 -21.95 -72.17 2.89
CA ASP A 435 -21.15 -73.26 2.30
C ASP A 435 -19.65 -73.07 2.56
N ARG A 436 -19.18 -71.82 2.58
CA ARG A 436 -17.77 -71.49 2.85
C ARG A 436 -17.33 -71.81 4.28
N GLU A 437 -18.17 -71.63 5.29
CA GLU A 437 -17.83 -71.95 6.68
C GLU A 437 -17.72 -73.45 6.92
N VAL A 438 -18.60 -74.24 6.30
CA VAL A 438 -18.54 -75.71 6.37
C VAL A 438 -17.24 -76.21 5.72
N LEU A 439 -16.86 -75.64 4.57
CA LEU A 439 -15.61 -75.98 3.89
C LEU A 439 -14.37 -75.64 4.74
N VAL A 440 -14.33 -74.45 5.33
CA VAL A 440 -13.21 -74.02 6.20
C VAL A 440 -13.09 -74.93 7.41
N ASN A 441 -14.19 -75.28 8.07
CA ASN A 441 -14.18 -76.20 9.19
C ASN A 441 -13.67 -77.60 8.80
N LYS A 442 -14.04 -78.09 7.60
CA LYS A 442 -13.55 -79.37 7.07
C LYS A 442 -12.04 -79.32 6.80
N LYS A 443 -11.54 -78.24 6.18
CA LYS A 443 -10.11 -78.02 5.95
C LYS A 443 -9.32 -77.89 7.24
N LEU A 444 -9.86 -77.19 8.25
CA LEU A 444 -9.20 -77.02 9.54
C LEU A 444 -9.08 -78.36 10.28
N LYS A 445 -10.14 -79.17 10.31
CA LYS A 445 -10.08 -80.54 10.83
C LYS A 445 -9.06 -81.41 10.09
N GLN A 446 -8.97 -81.27 8.76
CA GLN A 446 -7.97 -82.00 7.97
C GLN A 446 -6.54 -81.53 8.29
N ALA A 447 -6.31 -80.22 8.41
CA ALA A 447 -5.01 -79.65 8.75
C ALA A 447 -4.56 -80.08 10.16
N GLN A 448 -5.45 -80.10 11.15
CA GLN A 448 -5.16 -80.61 12.49
C GLN A 448 -4.74 -82.07 12.46
N ARG A 449 -5.47 -82.93 11.74
CA ARG A 449 -5.11 -84.35 11.60
C ARG A 449 -3.72 -84.54 10.95
N LEU A 450 -3.40 -83.74 9.94
CA LEU A 450 -2.09 -83.78 9.29
C LEU A 450 -0.98 -83.32 10.24
N TYR A 451 -1.24 -82.25 11.01
CA TYR A 451 -0.31 -81.73 12.00
C TYR A 451 -0.01 -82.78 13.09
N GLU A 452 -1.05 -83.39 13.67
CA GLU A 452 -0.89 -84.44 14.68
C GLU A 452 -0.11 -85.64 14.15
N LYS A 453 -0.42 -86.12 12.93
CA LYS A 453 0.32 -87.21 12.29
C LYS A 453 1.79 -86.86 12.07
N ASN A 454 2.07 -85.62 11.66
CA ASN A 454 3.44 -85.14 11.46
C ASN A 454 4.19 -85.03 12.80
N GLN A 455 3.55 -84.48 13.84
CA GLN A 455 4.13 -84.37 15.17
C GLN A 455 4.44 -85.76 15.76
N GLN A 456 3.51 -86.71 15.63
CA GLN A 456 3.73 -88.10 16.04
C GLN A 456 4.88 -88.74 15.26
N GLY A 457 4.93 -88.54 13.93
CA GLY A 457 6.03 -89.04 13.09
C GLY A 457 7.38 -88.44 13.46
N ARG A 458 7.44 -87.13 13.74
CA ARG A 458 8.66 -86.44 14.21
C ARG A 458 9.11 -86.96 15.56
N ALA A 459 8.20 -87.12 16.52
CA ALA A 459 8.54 -87.65 17.84
C ALA A 459 9.11 -89.07 17.76
N ALA A 460 8.48 -89.96 16.98
CA ALA A 460 8.98 -91.31 16.75
C ALA A 460 10.36 -91.30 16.07
N PHE A 461 10.53 -90.50 15.02
CA PHE A 461 11.80 -90.35 14.31
C PHE A 461 12.93 -89.87 15.23
N MET A 462 12.67 -88.85 16.07
CA MET A 462 13.68 -88.35 16.99
C MET A 462 14.02 -89.34 18.10
N GLN A 463 13.06 -90.14 18.57
CA GLN A 463 13.34 -91.26 19.47
C GLN A 463 14.26 -92.30 18.81
N HIS A 464 14.01 -92.64 17.54
CA HIS A 464 14.86 -93.55 16.78
C HIS A 464 16.29 -92.99 16.61
N ILE A 465 16.45 -91.72 16.24
CA ILE A 465 17.78 -91.09 16.14
C ILE A 465 18.50 -91.09 17.48
N GLY A 466 17.83 -90.63 18.54
CA GLY A 466 18.46 -90.56 19.86
C GLY A 466 18.94 -91.92 20.34
N SER A 467 18.14 -92.98 20.14
CA SER A 467 18.53 -94.33 20.54
C SER A 467 19.67 -94.90 19.70
N ALA A 468 19.67 -94.64 18.39
CA ALA A 468 20.73 -95.06 17.48
C ALA A 468 22.08 -94.38 17.77
N LEU A 469 22.06 -93.08 18.12
CA LEU A 469 23.28 -92.30 18.38
C LEU A 469 23.84 -92.49 19.80
N LYS A 470 23.00 -92.87 20.77
CA LYS A 470 23.41 -92.98 22.18
C LYS A 470 24.47 -94.04 22.42
N GLN A 471 24.36 -95.21 21.80
CA GLN A 471 25.32 -96.31 21.98
C GLN A 471 26.72 -95.97 21.39
N PRO A 472 26.83 -95.47 20.15
CA PRO A 472 28.10 -94.95 19.62
C PRO A 472 28.71 -93.83 20.47
N ALA A 473 27.89 -92.91 20.97
CA ALA A 473 28.39 -91.80 21.78
C ALA A 473 28.94 -92.28 23.14
N LEU A 474 28.26 -93.23 23.80
CA LEU A 474 28.74 -93.81 25.07
C LEU A 474 30.02 -94.64 24.90
N THR A 475 30.12 -95.40 23.81
CA THR A 475 31.34 -96.18 23.50
C THR A 475 32.52 -95.25 23.22
N LEU A 476 32.31 -94.19 22.42
CA LEU A 476 33.32 -93.17 22.15
C LEU A 476 33.75 -92.42 23.43
N ALA A 477 32.81 -92.11 24.34
CA ALA A 477 33.14 -91.50 25.63
C ALA A 477 33.97 -92.43 26.53
N ALA A 478 33.63 -93.73 26.57
CA ALA A 478 34.37 -94.72 27.34
C ALA A 478 35.80 -94.94 26.80
N GLU A 479 35.95 -95.03 25.47
CA GLU A 479 37.25 -95.16 24.81
C GLU A 479 38.11 -93.90 24.99
N ALA A 480 37.52 -92.71 24.84
CA ALA A 480 38.23 -91.45 25.07
C ALA A 480 38.69 -91.30 26.53
N ALA A 481 37.88 -91.74 27.51
CA ALA A 481 38.23 -91.70 28.92
C ALA A 481 39.38 -92.66 29.30
N ALA A 482 39.59 -93.74 28.54
CA ALA A 482 40.65 -94.70 28.79
C ALA A 482 42.06 -94.20 28.38
N LEU A 483 42.16 -93.13 27.58
CA LEU A 483 43.42 -92.63 27.06
C LEU A 483 44.02 -91.54 27.98
N SER A 484 45.09 -91.87 28.72
CA SER A 484 45.69 -91.01 29.76
C SER A 484 46.67 -89.95 29.24
N SER A 485 46.28 -89.10 28.30
CA SER A 485 47.05 -87.92 27.87
C SER A 485 46.23 -86.63 28.03
N THR A 486 46.89 -85.48 28.19
CA THR A 486 46.24 -84.18 28.43
C THR A 486 45.33 -83.72 27.30
N GLU A 487 45.67 -84.01 26.04
CA GLU A 487 44.81 -83.74 24.87
C GLU A 487 43.62 -84.71 24.77
N ASN A 488 43.73 -85.92 25.34
CA ASN A 488 42.64 -86.90 25.32
C ASN A 488 41.55 -86.58 26.35
N ARG A 489 41.87 -85.78 27.37
CA ARG A 489 40.88 -85.28 28.34
C ARG A 489 39.86 -84.35 27.71
N THR A 490 40.26 -83.52 26.74
CA THR A 490 39.31 -82.64 26.03
C THR A 490 38.41 -83.44 25.10
N LEU A 491 38.94 -84.48 24.45
CA LEU A 491 38.15 -85.41 23.64
C LEU A 491 37.11 -86.17 24.50
N ALA A 492 37.50 -86.67 25.67
CA ALA A 492 36.59 -87.29 26.62
C ALA A 492 35.50 -86.33 27.11
N GLN A 493 35.85 -85.06 27.37
CA GLN A 493 34.87 -84.03 27.73
C GLN A 493 33.87 -83.77 26.60
N HIS A 494 34.32 -83.66 25.36
CA HIS A 494 33.43 -83.48 24.22
C HIS A 494 32.55 -84.71 23.94
N ALA A 495 33.08 -85.92 24.16
CA ALA A 495 32.30 -87.14 24.07
C ALA A 495 31.18 -87.21 25.12
N ASP A 496 31.47 -86.84 26.37
CA ASP A 496 30.48 -86.74 27.44
C ASP A 496 29.44 -85.64 27.16
N GLU A 497 29.85 -84.49 26.59
CA GLU A 497 28.94 -83.44 26.14
C GLU A 497 27.99 -83.93 25.04
N LEU A 498 28.49 -84.73 24.08
CA LEU A 498 27.66 -85.32 23.03
C LEU A 498 26.63 -86.31 23.60
N VAL A 499 27.02 -87.18 24.54
CA VAL A 499 26.08 -88.08 25.23
C VAL A 499 25.01 -87.28 25.96
N LYS A 500 25.42 -86.23 26.68
CA LYS A 500 24.49 -85.35 27.41
C LYS A 500 23.52 -84.64 26.46
N LEU A 501 23.99 -84.15 25.32
CA LEU A 501 23.15 -83.52 24.30
C LEU A 501 22.14 -84.50 23.71
N ILE A 502 22.52 -85.76 23.47
CA ILE A 502 21.60 -86.80 22.99
C ILE A 502 20.51 -87.07 24.05
N ASP A 503 20.88 -87.15 25.33
CA ASP A 503 19.94 -87.32 26.43
C ASP A 503 18.99 -86.11 26.57
N ASP A 504 19.51 -84.89 26.42
CA ASP A 504 18.72 -83.66 26.46
C ASP A 504 17.73 -83.60 25.27
N ILE A 505 18.14 -84.00 24.07
CA ILE A 505 17.26 -84.08 22.88
C ILE A 505 16.19 -85.15 23.08
N GLN A 506 16.52 -86.33 23.61
CA GLN A 506 15.52 -87.36 23.91
C GLN A 506 14.53 -86.89 24.98
N LEU A 507 15.00 -86.20 26.01
CA LEU A 507 14.16 -85.64 27.06
C LEU A 507 13.22 -84.56 26.51
N ALA A 508 13.72 -83.66 25.66
CA ALA A 508 12.91 -82.64 25.00
C ALA A 508 11.79 -83.28 24.15
N ASN A 509 12.10 -84.33 23.39
CA ASN A 509 11.09 -85.06 22.61
C ASN A 509 10.03 -85.74 23.50
N LEU A 510 10.42 -86.29 24.65
CA LEU A 510 9.46 -86.86 25.61
C LEU A 510 8.54 -85.80 26.22
N LEU A 511 9.07 -84.60 26.49
CA LEU A 511 8.28 -83.48 27.01
C LEU A 511 7.30 -82.94 25.96
N GLU A 512 7.72 -82.86 24.69
CA GLU A 512 6.85 -82.44 23.59
C GLU A 512 5.74 -83.47 23.29
N ALA A 513 6.03 -84.77 23.40
CA ALA A 513 5.06 -85.83 23.14
C ALA A 513 4.00 -86.01 24.25
N MET A 514 4.30 -85.61 25.49
CA MET A 514 3.36 -85.68 26.62
C MET A 514 3.09 -84.30 27.24
N PRO A 515 2.28 -83.44 26.58
CA PRO A 515 1.80 -82.22 27.19
C PRO A 515 0.78 -82.58 28.29
N GLY A 516 1.25 -82.82 29.52
CA GLY A 516 0.36 -82.84 30.70
C GLY A 516 0.36 -84.08 31.61
N LYS A 517 1.44 -84.87 31.70
CA LYS A 517 1.61 -85.81 32.84
C LYS A 517 2.89 -85.49 33.63
N PRO A 518 2.80 -85.03 34.89
CA PRO A 518 3.97 -84.70 35.69
C PRO A 518 4.72 -85.97 36.09
N THR A 519 5.82 -86.30 35.41
CA THR A 519 6.74 -87.34 35.86
C THR A 519 7.63 -86.81 36.98
N ARG A 520 7.60 -87.47 38.15
CA ARG A 520 8.25 -87.11 39.42
C ARG A 520 9.77 -86.81 39.39
N ARG A 521 10.44 -86.88 38.24
CA ARG A 521 11.88 -86.54 38.08
C ARG A 521 12.14 -85.04 37.83
N CYS A 522 11.12 -84.25 37.55
CA CYS A 522 11.27 -82.84 37.16
C CYS A 522 11.64 -81.87 38.33
N SER A 523 11.71 -82.35 39.57
CA SER A 523 12.06 -81.53 40.75
C SER A 523 13.57 -81.24 40.88
N ARG A 524 14.44 -82.01 40.21
CA ARG A 524 15.90 -81.84 40.30
C ARG A 524 16.47 -80.80 39.32
N CYS A 525 15.76 -80.48 38.23
CA CYS A 525 16.20 -79.45 37.28
C CYS A 525 15.98 -78.01 37.79
N ARG A 526 14.98 -77.78 38.65
CA ARG A 526 14.71 -76.44 39.21
C ARG A 526 15.76 -75.98 40.22
N SER A 527 16.44 -76.91 40.91
CA SER A 527 17.53 -76.61 41.84
C SER A 527 18.88 -76.37 41.14
N LEU A 528 19.10 -76.93 39.94
CA LEU A 528 20.34 -76.72 39.18
C LEU A 528 20.40 -75.34 38.50
N LEU A 529 19.28 -74.86 37.94
CA LEU A 529 19.18 -73.51 37.36
C LEU A 529 19.40 -72.39 38.39
N THR A 530 18.94 -72.59 39.63
CA THR A 530 19.13 -71.64 40.74
C THR A 530 20.57 -71.61 41.27
N THR A 531 21.34 -72.68 41.09
CA THR A 531 22.73 -72.75 41.55
C THR A 531 23.71 -72.09 40.56
N SER A 532 23.45 -72.15 39.25
CA SER A 532 24.29 -71.51 38.23
C SER A 532 24.13 -69.97 38.22
N CYS A 533 22.93 -69.46 38.49
CA CYS A 533 22.66 -68.02 38.50
C CYS A 533 23.29 -67.29 39.71
N ARG A 534 23.50 -67.98 40.85
CA ARG A 534 24.14 -67.40 42.04
C ARG A 534 25.66 -67.23 41.92
N LYS A 535 26.34 -67.89 40.97
CA LYS A 535 27.80 -67.72 40.76
C LYS A 535 28.15 -66.55 39.84
N CYS A 536 27.24 -66.05 39.00
CA CYS A 536 27.47 -64.89 38.13
C CYS A 536 27.35 -63.53 38.84
N CYS A 537 26.59 -63.42 39.94
CA CYS A 537 26.47 -62.18 40.72
C CYS A 537 27.51 -62.02 41.85
N ARG A 538 28.50 -62.91 41.92
CA ARG A 538 29.67 -62.76 42.81
C ARG A 538 30.94 -63.10 42.04
N ARG A 539 31.31 -62.26 41.09
CA ARG A 539 32.70 -62.00 40.70
C ARG A 539 32.81 -60.65 40.03
#